data_AF-A0A4Z1EAH3-F1
#
_entry.id   AF-A0A4Z1EAH3-F1
#
_cell.length_a   1.000
_cell.length_b   1.000
_cell.length_c   1.000
_cell.angle_alpha   90.00
_cell.angle_beta   90.00
_cell.angle_gamma   90.00
#
_symmetry.space_group_name_H-M   'P 1'
#
loop_
_entity.id
_entity.type
_entity.pdbx_description
1 polymer ?
#
loop_
_entity_poly.entity_id
_entity_poly.type
_entity_poly.pdbx_seq_one_letter_code
_entity_poly.pdbx_strand_id
1 'polypeptide(L)'
;MPSPQVVTFSLPGQTPDTRITIFQLKELRVHSSILKLYSAYFRKFMDSPDKEPASSSAMWKYDWTAKVEEDGSWYVVDRRGQEFKERQGATSCNDLDIVVFENVIMSMYQKPYEVTSTAHLQGLTTSADFYRCLPVVSNSLYSAFFRSPKFLANMKEDREILLELSCKLRHRELFNDCLVLISGYWPPDESAFTINIEDTRLLTLAENVRNRVGTLLARNIQRILIDTKYTGQGGDDLKAAVCSTEGSLVKYHVRLQERLFHLDITNDITKNNLKLYDTSAVAGKGKYIHNFLCVELKEEDIPWDTTETDW
;
A
#
# COMPACT_ATOMS: atom_id res chain seq x y z
N MET A 1 -27.69 -22.96 12.75
CA MET A 1 -26.55 -22.22 12.20
C MET A 1 -25.33 -22.47 13.09
N PRO A 2 -24.10 -22.54 12.56
CA PRO A 2 -22.90 -22.64 13.39
C PRO A 2 -22.78 -21.40 14.30
N SER A 3 -22.24 -21.59 15.50
CA SER A 3 -21.93 -20.49 16.42
C SER A 3 -20.87 -19.56 15.80
N PRO A 4 -20.94 -18.23 16.01
CA PRO A 4 -19.94 -17.31 15.50
C PRO A 4 -18.54 -17.65 16.02
N GLN A 5 -17.53 -17.45 15.19
CA GLN A 5 -16.14 -17.48 15.64
C GLN A 5 -15.90 -16.28 16.57
N VAL A 6 -15.53 -16.55 17.83
CA VAL A 6 -15.30 -15.51 18.84
C VAL A 6 -13.82 -15.16 18.90
N VAL A 7 -13.50 -13.88 18.78
CA VAL A 7 -12.16 -13.31 18.98
C VAL A 7 -12.21 -12.29 20.09
N THR A 8 -11.34 -12.47 21.09
CA THR A 8 -11.27 -11.57 22.26
C THR A 8 -9.95 -10.82 22.25
N PHE A 9 -10.03 -9.49 22.23
CA PHE A 9 -8.87 -8.62 22.34
C PHE A 9 -8.60 -8.33 23.80
N SER A 10 -7.36 -8.54 24.23
CA SER A 10 -6.94 -8.38 25.63
C SER A 10 -6.23 -7.04 25.86
N LEU A 11 -6.54 -6.37 26.96
CA LEU A 11 -5.79 -5.23 27.47
C LEU A 11 -5.49 -5.47 28.96
N PRO A 12 -4.23 -5.32 29.43
CA PRO A 12 -3.89 -5.64 30.82
C PRO A 12 -4.76 -4.90 31.84
N GLY A 13 -5.33 -5.66 32.79
CA GLY A 13 -6.17 -5.11 33.86
C GLY A 13 -7.55 -4.64 33.42
N GLN A 14 -7.96 -4.86 32.17
CA GLN A 14 -9.27 -4.48 31.65
C GLN A 14 -10.01 -5.68 31.06
N THR A 15 -11.33 -5.67 31.22
CA THR A 15 -12.23 -6.60 30.55
C THR A 15 -12.87 -5.90 29.34
N PRO A 16 -13.00 -6.59 28.19
CA PRO A 16 -13.75 -6.05 27.06
C PRO A 16 -15.18 -5.63 27.48
N ASP A 17 -15.59 -4.43 27.09
CA ASP A 17 -16.90 -3.85 27.39
C ASP A 17 -17.80 -3.72 26.15
N THR A 18 -17.28 -4.09 24.99
CA THR A 18 -17.90 -3.91 23.69
C THR A 18 -17.92 -5.22 22.93
N ARG A 19 -19.11 -5.60 22.43
CA ARG A 19 -19.29 -6.72 21.51
C ARG A 19 -19.62 -6.20 20.12
N ILE A 20 -18.95 -6.71 19.09
CA ILE A 20 -19.26 -6.44 17.68
C ILE A 20 -19.55 -7.77 16.99
N THR A 21 -20.77 -7.94 16.49
CA THR A 21 -21.18 -9.13 15.73
C THR A 21 -21.22 -8.83 14.24
N ILE A 22 -20.41 -9.52 13.45
CA ILE A 22 -20.27 -9.31 12.02
C ILE A 22 -20.91 -10.50 11.30
N PHE A 23 -22.01 -10.22 10.59
CA PHE A 23 -22.78 -11.18 9.80
C PHE A 23 -23.17 -12.49 10.51
N GLN A 24 -23.23 -12.50 11.85
CA GLN A 24 -23.43 -13.71 12.67
C GLN A 24 -22.34 -14.78 12.54
N LEU A 25 -21.29 -14.51 11.76
CA LEU A 25 -20.17 -15.43 11.53
C LEU A 25 -19.00 -15.14 12.47
N LYS A 26 -18.83 -13.89 12.89
CA LYS A 26 -17.72 -13.45 13.72
C LYS A 26 -18.21 -12.56 14.87
N GLU A 27 -17.70 -12.80 16.07
CA GLU A 27 -17.90 -11.95 17.24
C GLU A 27 -16.55 -11.41 17.70
N LEU A 28 -16.40 -10.09 17.74
CA LEU A 28 -15.23 -9.42 18.30
C LEU A 28 -15.58 -8.84 19.68
N ARG A 29 -14.80 -9.21 20.68
CA ARG A 29 -14.88 -8.65 22.04
C ARG A 29 -13.73 -7.69 22.24
N VAL A 30 -14.06 -6.41 22.37
CA VAL A 30 -13.11 -5.30 22.36
C VAL A 30 -13.42 -4.28 23.46
N HIS A 31 -12.53 -3.32 23.64
CA HIS A 31 -12.63 -2.20 24.57
C HIS A 31 -13.04 -0.93 23.80
N SER A 32 -14.11 -0.29 24.26
CA SER A 32 -14.59 0.98 23.73
C SER A 32 -13.55 2.09 23.83
N SER A 33 -12.69 2.04 24.87
CA SER A 33 -11.58 2.98 25.06
C SER A 33 -10.61 2.97 23.88
N ILE A 34 -10.23 1.79 23.38
CA ILE A 34 -9.33 1.64 22.22
C ILE A 34 -10.00 2.07 20.93
N LEU A 35 -11.27 1.69 20.73
CA LEU A 35 -12.02 2.12 19.54
C LEU A 35 -12.12 3.65 19.46
N LYS A 36 -12.49 4.31 20.56
CA LYS A 36 -12.61 5.78 20.61
C LYS A 36 -11.27 6.51 20.52
N LEU A 37 -10.19 5.88 20.98
CA LEU A 37 -8.84 6.42 20.86
C LEU A 37 -8.45 6.58 19.38
N TYR A 38 -8.68 5.53 18.57
CA TYR A 38 -8.16 5.46 17.20
C TYR A 38 -9.18 5.74 16.10
N SER A 39 -10.46 5.88 16.42
CA SER A 39 -11.52 6.13 15.43
C SER A 39 -12.41 7.28 15.86
N ALA A 40 -12.42 8.34 15.04
CA ALA A 40 -13.34 9.47 15.24
C ALA A 40 -14.81 9.04 15.07
N TYR A 41 -15.08 8.03 14.23
CA TYR A 41 -16.40 7.43 14.07
C TYR A 41 -16.90 6.86 15.42
N PHE A 42 -16.14 5.96 16.05
CA PHE A 42 -16.56 5.37 17.32
C PHE A 42 -16.64 6.41 18.44
N ARG A 43 -15.72 7.40 18.46
CA ARG A 43 -15.77 8.52 19.41
C ARG A 43 -17.07 9.31 19.31
N LYS A 44 -17.54 9.57 18.08
CA LYS A 44 -18.78 10.31 17.82
C LYS A 44 -20.02 9.49 18.17
N PHE A 45 -20.07 8.23 17.78
CA PHE A 45 -21.31 7.45 17.81
C PHE A 45 -21.49 6.56 19.04
N MET A 46 -20.44 6.22 19.79
CA MET A 46 -20.60 5.38 20.99
C MET A 46 -21.26 6.14 22.14
N ASP A 47 -20.82 7.37 22.39
CA ASP A 47 -21.27 8.19 23.53
C ASP A 47 -22.15 9.38 23.10
N SER A 48 -22.85 9.25 21.97
CA SER A 48 -23.78 10.29 21.50
C SER A 48 -24.86 10.54 22.57
N PRO A 49 -25.21 11.81 22.89
CA PRO A 49 -26.22 12.12 23.90
C PRO A 49 -27.61 11.56 23.56
N ASP A 50 -27.87 11.31 22.28
CA ASP A 50 -29.12 10.73 21.79
C ASP A 50 -29.23 9.21 22.04
N LYS A 51 -28.16 8.57 22.51
CA LYS A 51 -28.16 7.13 22.81
C LYS A 51 -28.52 6.86 24.26
N GLU A 52 -29.48 5.97 24.44
CA GLU A 52 -29.78 5.46 25.77
C GLU A 52 -28.60 4.65 26.32
N PRO A 53 -28.19 4.87 27.59
CA PRO A 53 -27.16 4.08 28.22
C PRO A 53 -27.57 2.60 28.29
N ALA A 54 -26.59 1.71 28.36
CA ALA A 54 -26.90 0.29 28.59
C ALA A 54 -27.58 0.11 29.96
N SER A 55 -28.52 -0.84 30.05
CA SER A 55 -29.09 -1.25 31.34
C SER A 55 -27.97 -1.64 32.31
N SER A 56 -28.15 -1.39 33.61
CA SER A 56 -27.23 -1.83 34.66
C SER A 56 -27.05 -3.36 34.70
N SER A 57 -28.01 -4.11 34.13
CA SER A 57 -27.95 -5.57 34.00
C SER A 57 -27.31 -6.07 32.69
N ALA A 58 -26.91 -5.17 31.79
CA ALA A 58 -26.36 -5.55 30.50
C ALA A 58 -24.93 -6.08 30.66
N MET A 59 -24.63 -7.22 30.01
CA MET A 59 -23.28 -7.79 29.98
C MET A 59 -22.28 -6.91 29.22
N TRP A 60 -22.75 -6.17 28.23
CA TRP A 60 -21.94 -5.32 27.36
C TRP A 60 -22.39 -3.88 27.50
N LYS A 61 -21.43 -2.95 27.65
CA LYS A 61 -21.69 -1.52 27.62
C LYS A 61 -22.14 -1.08 26.22
N TYR A 62 -21.53 -1.68 25.20
CA TYR A 62 -21.90 -1.46 23.80
C TYR A 62 -22.07 -2.81 23.09
N ASP A 63 -23.19 -2.98 22.42
CA ASP A 63 -23.49 -4.17 21.62
C ASP A 63 -23.80 -3.75 20.20
N TRP A 64 -22.90 -4.06 19.28
CA TRP A 64 -22.93 -3.59 17.90
C TRP A 64 -23.09 -4.76 16.93
N THR A 65 -23.74 -4.50 15.80
CA THR A 65 -23.98 -5.50 14.75
C THR A 65 -23.69 -4.90 13.37
N ALA A 66 -23.29 -5.73 12.43
CA ALA A 66 -23.21 -5.33 11.03
C ALA A 66 -24.62 -5.01 10.49
N LYS A 67 -24.75 -3.85 9.82
CA LYS A 67 -25.89 -3.43 9.02
C LYS A 67 -25.43 -3.31 7.57
N VAL A 68 -26.26 -3.78 6.65
CA VAL A 68 -26.00 -3.74 5.21
C VAL A 68 -27.02 -2.82 4.57
N GLU A 69 -26.55 -1.94 3.70
CA GLU A 69 -27.36 -0.98 2.95
C GLU A 69 -27.82 -1.59 1.61
N GLU A 70 -28.72 -0.88 0.92
CA GLU A 70 -29.32 -1.34 -0.34
C GLU A 70 -28.29 -1.52 -1.47
N ASP A 71 -27.21 -0.73 -1.45
CA ASP A 71 -26.11 -0.80 -2.41
C ASP A 71 -25.14 -1.98 -2.15
N GLY A 72 -25.37 -2.75 -1.08
CA GLY A 72 -24.52 -3.85 -0.65
C GLY A 72 -23.34 -3.44 0.24
N SER A 73 -23.12 -2.15 0.45
CA SER A 73 -22.15 -1.66 1.44
C SER A 73 -22.62 -2.01 2.86
N TRP A 74 -21.68 -2.03 3.81
CA TRP A 74 -22.01 -2.39 5.18
C TRP A 74 -21.13 -1.65 6.20
N TYR A 75 -21.66 -1.52 7.41
CA TYR A 75 -20.93 -0.95 8.54
C TYR A 75 -21.50 -1.48 9.86
N VAL A 76 -20.79 -1.25 10.97
CA VAL A 76 -21.27 -1.64 12.29
C VAL A 76 -22.13 -0.54 12.91
N VAL A 77 -23.24 -0.92 13.53
CA VAL A 77 -24.16 -0.01 14.23
C VAL A 77 -24.52 -0.54 15.60
N ASP A 78 -25.09 0.31 16.45
CA ASP A 78 -25.72 -0.12 17.69
C ASP A 78 -26.82 -1.14 17.39
N ARG A 79 -26.81 -2.27 18.10
CA ARG A 79 -27.78 -3.34 17.89
C ARG A 79 -29.18 -2.93 18.35
N ARG A 80 -29.29 -1.97 19.27
CA ARG A 80 -30.58 -1.53 19.81
C ARG A 80 -31.43 -0.89 18.72
N GLY A 81 -32.69 -1.32 18.62
CA GLY A 81 -33.65 -0.80 17.63
C GLY A 81 -33.42 -1.28 16.19
N GLN A 82 -32.48 -2.20 15.95
CA GLN A 82 -32.31 -2.81 14.63
C GLN A 82 -33.28 -3.98 14.45
N GLU A 83 -34.14 -3.90 13.44
CA GLU A 83 -34.95 -5.05 13.02
C GLU A 83 -34.04 -6.15 12.48
N PHE A 84 -34.14 -7.32 13.09
CA PHE A 84 -33.35 -8.48 12.71
C PHE A 84 -33.94 -9.09 11.44
N LYS A 85 -33.47 -8.65 10.27
CA LYS A 85 -33.77 -9.35 9.02
C LYS A 85 -32.83 -10.55 8.94
N GLU A 86 -33.35 -11.74 9.26
CA GLU A 86 -32.71 -13.00 8.88
C GLU A 86 -32.45 -12.96 7.37
N ARG A 87 -31.18 -12.99 6.97
CA ARG A 87 -30.84 -13.08 5.55
C ARG A 87 -31.31 -14.44 5.03
N GLN A 88 -32.40 -14.44 4.27
CA GLN A 88 -32.54 -15.39 3.17
C GLN A 88 -31.60 -14.94 2.05
N GLY A 89 -30.50 -15.67 1.85
CA GLY A 89 -29.62 -15.50 0.68
C GLY A 89 -28.57 -14.39 0.79
N ALA A 90 -27.59 -14.55 1.67
CA ALA A 90 -26.39 -13.69 1.71
C ALA A 90 -25.40 -14.08 0.59
N THR A 91 -25.67 -13.72 -0.66
CA THR A 91 -24.74 -13.98 -1.78
C THR A 91 -23.71 -12.86 -1.98
N SER A 92 -23.69 -11.81 -1.16
CA SER A 92 -22.85 -10.61 -1.40
C SER A 92 -21.82 -10.27 -0.32
N CYS A 93 -21.79 -10.95 0.82
CA CYS A 93 -20.74 -10.68 1.82
C CYS A 93 -19.62 -11.70 1.67
N ASN A 94 -18.44 -11.20 1.30
CA ASN A 94 -17.27 -12.03 1.07
C ASN A 94 -16.51 -12.22 2.39
N ASP A 95 -15.90 -13.39 2.63
CA ASP A 95 -15.07 -13.63 3.82
C ASP A 95 -13.98 -12.56 4.00
N LEU A 96 -13.57 -11.93 2.89
CA LEU A 96 -12.65 -10.80 2.86
C LEU A 96 -13.13 -9.59 3.69
N ASP A 97 -14.42 -9.28 3.71
CA ASP A 97 -14.96 -8.12 4.46
C ASP A 97 -14.76 -8.30 5.96
N ILE A 98 -15.00 -9.51 6.46
CA ILE A 98 -14.80 -9.86 7.87
C ILE A 98 -13.33 -9.73 8.22
N VAL A 99 -12.44 -10.26 7.37
CA VAL A 99 -10.99 -10.19 7.57
C VAL A 99 -10.49 -8.74 7.53
N VAL A 100 -10.98 -7.94 6.58
CA VAL A 100 -10.66 -6.51 6.45
C VAL A 100 -11.02 -5.76 7.72
N PHE A 101 -12.25 -5.91 8.21
CA PHE A 101 -12.68 -5.21 9.42
C PHE A 101 -11.95 -5.72 10.66
N GLU A 102 -11.73 -7.04 10.77
CA GLU A 102 -10.90 -7.60 11.83
C GLU A 102 -9.48 -7.00 11.82
N ASN A 103 -8.86 -6.82 10.65
CA ASN A 103 -7.54 -6.21 10.52
C ASN A 103 -7.52 -4.71 10.87
N VAL A 104 -8.61 -3.97 10.61
CA VAL A 104 -8.78 -2.60 11.17
C VAL A 104 -8.72 -2.64 12.70
N ILE A 105 -9.46 -3.57 13.34
CA ILE A 105 -9.44 -3.72 14.79
C ILE A 105 -8.05 -4.18 15.27
N MET A 106 -7.40 -5.13 14.59
CA MET A 106 -6.05 -5.57 14.92
C MET A 106 -5.05 -4.41 14.87
N SER A 107 -5.18 -3.51 13.90
CA SER A 107 -4.36 -2.30 13.79
C SER A 107 -4.48 -1.43 15.05
N MET A 108 -5.70 -1.21 15.55
CA MET A 108 -5.95 -0.43 16.78
C MET A 108 -5.33 -1.07 18.03
N TYR A 109 -5.20 -2.40 18.06
CA TYR A 109 -4.56 -3.14 19.15
C TYR A 109 -3.08 -3.43 18.91
N GLN A 110 -2.50 -2.93 17.82
CA GLN A 110 -1.13 -3.24 17.39
C GLN A 110 -0.88 -4.76 17.31
N LYS A 111 -1.90 -5.51 16.90
CA LYS A 111 -1.81 -6.96 16.67
C LYS A 111 -1.32 -7.22 15.24
N PRO A 112 -0.47 -8.24 15.06
CA PRO A 112 0.04 -8.58 13.73
C PRO A 112 -1.07 -9.17 12.85
N TYR A 113 -1.06 -8.81 11.57
CA TYR A 113 -1.88 -9.40 10.52
C TYR A 113 -1.11 -9.46 9.20
N GLU A 114 -1.66 -10.14 8.20
CA GLU A 114 -1.10 -10.25 6.85
C GLU A 114 -2.01 -9.56 5.84
N VAL A 115 -1.41 -8.85 4.90
CA VAL A 115 -2.06 -8.36 3.68
C VAL A 115 -1.88 -9.44 2.62
N THR A 116 -2.99 -9.93 2.08
CA THR A 116 -2.99 -11.10 1.21
C THR A 116 -3.10 -10.76 -0.28
N SER A 117 -3.61 -9.58 -0.60
CA SER A 117 -3.82 -9.10 -1.96
C SER A 117 -4.03 -7.58 -2.01
N THR A 118 -3.96 -7.00 -3.20
CA THR A 118 -4.29 -5.59 -3.44
C THR A 118 -5.75 -5.28 -3.07
N ALA A 119 -6.69 -6.19 -3.40
CA ALA A 119 -8.09 -6.06 -2.99
C ALA A 119 -8.26 -6.03 -1.46
N HIS A 120 -7.46 -6.79 -0.72
CA HIS A 120 -7.45 -6.74 0.74
C HIS A 120 -6.95 -5.38 1.24
N LEU A 121 -5.82 -4.86 0.74
CA LEU A 121 -5.32 -3.54 1.14
C LEU A 121 -6.31 -2.41 0.79
N GLN A 122 -6.97 -2.52 -0.37
CA GLN A 122 -8.02 -1.58 -0.78
C GLN A 122 -9.20 -1.62 0.18
N GLY A 123 -9.71 -2.81 0.52
CA GLY A 123 -10.77 -2.98 1.52
C GLY A 123 -10.39 -2.41 2.89
N LEU A 124 -9.16 -2.70 3.33
CA LEU A 124 -8.59 -2.17 4.58
C LEU A 124 -8.54 -0.64 4.58
N THR A 125 -8.10 -0.03 3.47
CA THR A 125 -8.03 1.42 3.30
C THR A 125 -9.42 2.05 3.29
N THR A 126 -10.37 1.48 2.54
CA THR A 126 -11.75 1.95 2.48
C THR A 126 -12.44 1.86 3.83
N SER A 127 -12.26 0.75 4.54
CA SER A 127 -12.80 0.56 5.89
C SER A 127 -12.20 1.57 6.87
N ALA A 128 -10.88 1.77 6.83
CA ALA A 128 -10.20 2.72 7.69
C ALA A 128 -10.62 4.18 7.44
N ASP A 129 -10.84 4.56 6.19
CA ASP A 129 -11.36 5.88 5.81
C ASP A 129 -12.79 6.09 6.34
N PHE A 130 -13.67 5.09 6.15
CA PHE A 130 -15.03 5.14 6.69
C PHE A 130 -15.06 5.28 8.21
N TYR A 131 -14.28 4.46 8.92
CA TYR A 131 -14.18 4.50 10.38
C TYR A 131 -13.26 5.62 10.89
N ARG A 132 -12.73 6.48 10.03
CA ARG A 132 -11.86 7.62 10.38
C ARG A 132 -10.69 7.20 11.27
N CYS A 133 -9.94 6.21 10.79
CA CYS A 133 -8.81 5.60 11.48
C CYS A 133 -7.64 5.25 10.53
N LEU A 134 -7.49 5.97 9.41
CA LEU A 134 -6.38 5.79 8.48
C LEU A 134 -4.99 5.84 9.15
N PRO A 135 -4.70 6.76 10.11
CA PRO A 135 -3.37 6.85 10.70
C PRO A 135 -2.93 5.58 11.43
N VAL A 136 -3.83 4.95 12.20
CA VAL A 136 -3.47 3.73 12.94
C VAL A 136 -3.27 2.54 12.01
N VAL A 137 -4.06 2.46 10.94
CA VAL A 137 -3.91 1.42 9.91
C VAL A 137 -2.59 1.63 9.17
N SER A 138 -2.30 2.84 8.71
CA SER A 138 -1.04 3.19 8.05
C SER A 138 0.19 2.79 8.89
N ASN A 139 0.21 3.15 10.17
CA ASN A 139 1.30 2.80 11.07
C ASN A 139 1.45 1.29 11.29
N SER A 140 0.36 0.52 11.26
CA SER A 140 0.43 -0.94 11.41
C SER A 140 1.02 -1.65 10.19
N LEU A 141 0.97 -1.02 9.00
CA LEU A 141 1.39 -1.63 7.74
C LEU A 141 2.89 -1.96 7.67
N TYR A 142 3.76 -1.22 8.36
CA TYR A 142 5.17 -1.59 8.46
C TYR A 142 5.36 -3.02 8.97
N SER A 143 4.61 -3.40 10.00
CA SER A 143 4.66 -4.75 10.56
C SER A 143 3.86 -5.77 9.73
N ALA A 144 2.77 -5.34 9.10
CA ALA A 144 1.95 -6.21 8.27
C ALA A 144 2.70 -6.61 6.99
N PHE A 145 3.37 -5.67 6.33
CA PHE A 145 4.17 -5.92 5.12
C PHE A 145 5.36 -6.84 5.38
N PHE A 146 6.03 -6.72 6.54
CA PHE A 146 7.06 -7.67 6.95
C PHE A 146 6.55 -9.13 6.96
N ARG A 147 5.27 -9.33 7.30
CA ARG A 147 4.61 -10.64 7.33
C ARG A 147 3.97 -11.04 6.00
N SER A 148 3.99 -10.15 5.01
CA SER A 148 3.24 -10.31 3.76
C SER A 148 4.15 -10.38 2.52
N PRO A 149 5.21 -11.23 2.50
CA PRO A 149 6.14 -11.27 1.38
C PRO A 149 5.47 -11.70 0.07
N LYS A 150 4.43 -12.54 0.14
CA LYS A 150 3.68 -12.98 -1.05
C LYS A 150 2.90 -11.83 -1.70
N PHE A 151 2.31 -10.95 -0.89
CA PHE A 151 1.62 -9.76 -1.40
C PHE A 151 2.62 -8.81 -2.06
N LEU A 152 3.72 -8.53 -1.36
CA LEU A 152 4.77 -7.65 -1.86
C LEU A 152 5.47 -8.19 -3.13
N ALA A 153 5.50 -9.51 -3.32
CA ALA A 153 6.02 -10.12 -4.54
C ALA A 153 5.31 -9.65 -5.82
N ASN A 154 4.01 -9.36 -5.70
CA ASN A 154 3.09 -8.98 -6.78
C ASN A 154 2.89 -7.45 -6.89
N MET A 155 3.70 -6.66 -6.18
CA MET A 155 3.55 -5.20 -6.15
C MET A 155 3.76 -4.56 -7.53
N LYS A 156 4.50 -5.21 -8.44
CA LYS A 156 4.79 -4.66 -9.78
C LYS A 156 3.55 -4.66 -10.66
N GLU A 157 2.72 -5.68 -10.52
CA GLU A 157 1.50 -5.90 -11.29
C GLU A 157 0.43 -4.87 -10.93
N ASP A 158 0.29 -4.56 -9.64
CA ASP A 158 -0.74 -3.66 -9.12
C ASP A 158 -0.22 -2.26 -8.73
N ARG A 159 0.99 -1.90 -9.16
CA ARG A 159 1.72 -0.69 -8.74
C ARG A 159 0.93 0.62 -8.87
N GLU A 160 0.05 0.74 -9.86
CA GLU A 160 -0.76 1.94 -10.11
C GLU A 160 -1.81 2.12 -9.01
N ILE A 161 -2.59 1.06 -8.73
CA ILE A 161 -3.58 1.02 -7.65
C ILE A 161 -2.88 1.21 -6.29
N LEU A 162 -1.74 0.52 -6.09
CA LEU A 162 -0.98 0.61 -4.86
C LEU A 162 -0.39 2.00 -4.63
N LEU A 163 -0.05 2.76 -5.68
CA LEU A 163 0.38 4.16 -5.54
C LEU A 163 -0.74 5.01 -4.95
N GLU A 164 -1.96 4.90 -5.46
CA GLU A 164 -3.12 5.65 -4.96
C GLU A 164 -3.47 5.26 -3.51
N LEU A 165 -3.47 3.97 -3.21
CA LEU A 165 -3.70 3.47 -1.85
C LEU A 165 -2.62 3.96 -0.88
N SER A 166 -1.35 3.90 -1.28
CA SER A 166 -0.24 4.36 -0.46
C SER A 166 -0.28 5.87 -0.21
N CYS A 167 -0.76 6.65 -1.18
CA CYS A 167 -1.01 8.08 -1.03
C CYS A 167 -2.11 8.35 0.00
N LYS A 168 -3.25 7.65 -0.12
CA LYS A 168 -4.37 7.77 0.82
C LYS A 168 -4.00 7.34 2.25
N LEU A 169 -3.22 6.28 2.38
CA LEU A 169 -2.70 5.80 3.66
C LEU A 169 -1.53 6.65 4.18
N ARG A 170 -0.91 7.50 3.34
CA ARG A 170 0.34 8.20 3.64
C ARG A 170 1.50 7.25 4.02
N HIS A 171 1.54 6.07 3.40
CA HIS A 171 2.55 5.06 3.67
C HIS A 171 3.78 5.23 2.77
N ARG A 172 4.77 5.97 3.27
CA ARG A 172 5.94 6.47 2.52
C ARG A 172 6.68 5.39 1.72
N GLU A 173 6.93 4.24 2.33
CA GLU A 173 7.80 3.23 1.71
C GLU A 173 7.08 2.46 0.60
N LEU A 174 5.76 2.34 0.71
CA LEU A 174 4.93 1.73 -0.35
C LEU A 174 4.79 2.71 -1.51
N PHE A 175 4.55 3.98 -1.19
CA PHE A 175 4.48 5.05 -2.17
C PHE A 175 5.77 5.17 -2.97
N ASN A 176 6.91 5.12 -2.28
CA ASN A 176 8.22 5.19 -2.92
C ASN A 176 8.42 4.05 -3.92
N ASP A 177 8.27 2.81 -3.46
CA ASP A 177 8.51 1.66 -4.33
C ASP A 177 7.54 1.64 -5.52
N CYS A 178 6.26 1.97 -5.33
CA CYS A 178 5.30 2.06 -6.44
C CYS A 178 5.72 3.12 -7.46
N LEU A 179 6.11 4.31 -7.01
CA LEU A 179 6.52 5.41 -7.87
C LEU A 179 7.82 5.09 -8.64
N VAL A 180 8.81 4.45 -7.98
CA VAL A 180 10.00 3.93 -8.65
C VAL A 180 9.65 2.90 -9.71
N LEU A 181 8.75 1.95 -9.41
CA LEU A 181 8.36 0.89 -10.35
C LEU A 181 7.56 1.40 -11.55
N ILE A 182 6.80 2.48 -11.38
CA ILE A 182 6.03 3.14 -12.42
C ILE A 182 6.96 4.00 -13.29
N SER A 183 7.60 5.01 -12.71
CA SER A 183 8.41 5.99 -13.44
C SER A 183 9.72 5.40 -13.99
N GLY A 184 10.20 4.33 -13.37
CA GLY A 184 11.37 3.59 -13.79
C GLY A 184 11.08 2.54 -14.87
N TYR A 185 9.83 2.35 -15.31
CA TYR A 185 9.49 1.36 -16.35
C TYR A 185 9.73 1.91 -17.77
N TRP A 186 10.68 1.30 -18.49
CA TRP A 186 11.16 1.69 -19.83
C TRP A 186 11.23 0.46 -20.76
N PRO A 187 10.08 -0.06 -21.23
CA PRO A 187 10.06 -1.15 -22.20
C PRO A 187 10.57 -0.69 -23.58
N PRO A 188 11.09 -1.62 -24.41
CA PRO A 188 11.69 -1.28 -25.70
C PRO A 188 10.69 -0.75 -26.74
N ASP A 189 9.42 -1.18 -26.67
CA ASP A 189 8.43 -0.96 -27.73
C ASP A 189 7.42 0.16 -27.43
N GLU A 190 7.58 0.88 -26.31
CA GLU A 190 6.63 1.91 -25.88
C GLU A 190 7.22 3.32 -26.05
N SER A 191 6.66 4.08 -26.99
CA SER A 191 7.09 5.46 -27.25
C SER A 191 6.42 6.48 -26.32
N ALA A 192 5.25 6.15 -25.78
CA ALA A 192 4.50 6.98 -24.84
C ALA A 192 4.62 6.43 -23.41
N PHE A 193 4.50 7.30 -22.42
CA PHE A 193 4.32 6.86 -21.04
C PHE A 193 2.83 6.72 -20.77
N THR A 194 2.34 5.48 -20.69
CA THR A 194 0.93 5.19 -20.43
C THR A 194 0.79 4.58 -19.05
N ILE A 195 -0.01 5.20 -18.19
CA ILE A 195 -0.32 4.69 -16.85
C ILE A 195 -1.79 4.91 -16.53
N ASN A 196 -2.42 3.97 -15.82
CA ASN A 196 -3.82 4.06 -15.43
C ASN A 196 -3.91 4.55 -13.97
N ILE A 197 -3.71 5.85 -13.77
CA ILE A 197 -3.86 6.51 -12.46
C ILE A 197 -5.01 7.51 -12.59
N GLU A 198 -5.97 7.44 -11.68
CA GLU A 198 -7.14 8.33 -11.68
C GLU A 198 -6.77 9.72 -11.14
N ASP A 199 -5.92 9.76 -10.10
CA ASP A 199 -5.43 11.01 -9.53
C ASP A 199 -4.44 11.73 -10.46
N THR A 200 -4.90 12.83 -11.07
CA THR A 200 -4.11 13.65 -12.00
C THR A 200 -2.85 14.26 -11.37
N ARG A 201 -2.83 14.51 -10.05
CA ARG A 201 -1.62 14.97 -9.35
C ARG A 201 -0.59 13.86 -9.28
N LEU A 202 -1.01 12.63 -8.99
CA LEU A 202 -0.12 11.47 -8.95
C LEU A 202 0.39 11.11 -10.35
N LEU A 203 -0.46 11.22 -11.37
CA LEU A 203 -0.07 11.09 -12.78
C LEU A 203 1.05 12.08 -13.15
N THR A 204 0.83 13.36 -12.85
CA THR A 204 1.81 14.43 -13.13
C THR A 204 3.11 14.20 -12.35
N LEU A 205 3.03 13.74 -11.11
CA LEU A 205 4.21 13.38 -10.32
C LEU A 205 4.97 12.21 -10.95
N ALA A 206 4.29 11.15 -11.35
CA ALA A 206 4.90 9.98 -12.00
C ALA A 206 5.60 10.36 -13.31
N GLU A 207 5.00 11.25 -14.10
CA GLU A 207 5.60 11.84 -15.31
C GLU A 207 6.87 12.64 -14.98
N ASN A 208 6.80 13.54 -13.99
CA ASN A 208 7.94 14.34 -13.57
C ASN A 208 9.11 13.47 -13.08
N VAL A 209 8.81 12.43 -12.30
CA VAL A 209 9.81 11.47 -11.84
C VAL A 209 10.39 10.67 -13.01
N ARG A 210 9.57 10.25 -13.98
CA ARG A 210 10.06 9.58 -15.20
C ARG A 210 10.97 10.50 -16.02
N ASN A 211 10.63 11.78 -16.14
CA ASN A 211 11.46 12.78 -16.82
C ASN A 211 12.80 13.00 -16.11
N ARG A 212 12.84 12.89 -14.77
CA ARG A 212 14.10 12.90 -14.01
C ARG A 212 14.97 11.69 -14.36
N VAL A 213 14.39 10.50 -14.49
CA VAL A 213 15.12 9.31 -15.00
C VAL A 213 15.65 9.57 -16.42
N GLY A 214 14.81 10.10 -17.31
CA GLY A 214 15.22 10.50 -18.66
C GLY A 214 16.39 11.49 -18.68
N THR A 215 16.39 12.45 -17.77
CA THR A 215 17.49 13.41 -17.61
C THR A 215 18.78 12.72 -17.13
N LEU A 216 18.67 11.77 -16.18
CA LEU A 216 19.81 10.98 -15.71
C LEU A 216 20.38 10.09 -16.83
N LEU A 217 19.51 9.51 -17.66
CA LEU A 217 19.91 8.73 -18.85
C LEU A 217 20.68 9.61 -19.83
N ALA A 218 20.14 10.76 -20.20
CA ALA A 218 20.78 11.68 -21.14
C ALA A 218 22.17 12.14 -20.65
N ARG A 219 22.29 12.50 -19.36
CA ARG A 219 23.57 12.87 -18.74
C ARG A 219 24.56 11.72 -18.74
N ASN A 220 24.12 10.50 -18.43
CA ASN A 220 24.97 9.31 -18.48
C ASN A 220 25.50 9.08 -19.90
N ILE A 221 24.62 9.08 -20.90
CA ILE A 221 25.01 8.90 -22.31
C ILE A 221 26.02 9.96 -22.74
N GLN A 222 25.78 11.24 -22.41
CA GLN A 222 26.70 12.32 -22.73
C GLN A 222 28.09 12.08 -22.11
N ARG A 223 28.14 11.67 -20.84
CA ARG A 223 29.40 11.40 -20.12
C ARG A 223 30.16 10.23 -20.75
N ILE A 224 29.46 9.14 -21.04
CA ILE A 224 30.01 7.99 -21.76
C ILE A 224 30.62 8.42 -23.09
N LEU A 225 29.92 9.21 -23.90
CA LEU A 225 30.42 9.67 -25.19
C LEU A 225 31.66 10.55 -25.07
N ILE A 226 31.74 11.39 -24.04
CA ILE A 226 32.92 12.22 -23.76
C ILE A 226 34.12 11.36 -23.38
N ASP A 227 33.93 10.40 -22.48
CA ASP A 227 35.03 9.62 -21.92
C ASP A 227 35.53 8.55 -22.90
N THR A 228 34.61 7.92 -23.64
CA THR A 228 34.95 6.93 -24.67
C THR A 228 35.67 7.53 -25.88
N LYS A 229 35.49 8.84 -26.16
CA LYS A 229 36.18 9.56 -27.25
C LYS A 229 37.71 9.42 -27.16
N TYR A 230 38.26 9.29 -25.96
CA TYR A 230 39.70 9.21 -25.72
C TYR A 230 40.20 7.77 -25.56
N THR A 231 39.31 6.78 -25.65
CA THR A 231 39.65 5.36 -25.55
C THR A 231 39.64 4.73 -26.94
N GLY A 232 40.73 4.06 -27.33
CA GLY A 232 40.82 3.40 -28.64
C GLY A 232 39.78 2.28 -28.86
N GLN A 233 39.16 1.80 -27.77
CA GLN A 233 38.22 0.66 -27.77
C GLN A 233 36.75 1.07 -27.53
N GLY A 234 36.47 2.35 -27.20
CA GLY A 234 35.14 2.77 -26.73
C GLY A 234 33.99 2.55 -27.74
N GLY A 235 34.28 2.67 -29.04
CA GLY A 235 33.30 2.39 -30.10
C GLY A 235 32.87 0.92 -30.15
N ASP A 236 33.81 0.00 -29.95
CA ASP A 236 33.53 -1.43 -29.94
C ASP A 236 32.75 -1.85 -28.69
N ASP A 237 33.04 -1.25 -27.54
CA ASP A 237 32.30 -1.50 -26.29
C ASP A 237 30.85 -1.01 -26.37
N LEU A 238 30.63 0.17 -26.95
CA LEU A 238 29.28 0.69 -27.23
C LEU A 238 28.51 -0.24 -28.16
N LYS A 239 29.12 -0.67 -29.26
CA LYS A 239 28.51 -1.59 -30.22
C LYS A 239 28.19 -2.94 -29.58
N ALA A 240 29.11 -3.48 -28.80
CA ALA A 240 28.92 -4.75 -28.10
C ALA A 240 27.80 -4.68 -27.05
N ALA A 241 27.64 -3.54 -26.37
CA ALA A 241 26.53 -3.33 -25.43
C ALA A 241 25.18 -3.39 -26.15
N VAL A 242 25.03 -2.73 -27.31
CA VAL A 242 23.77 -2.72 -28.08
C VAL A 242 23.37 -4.11 -28.60
N CYS A 243 24.32 -4.91 -29.09
CA CYS A 243 24.02 -6.19 -29.77
C CYS A 243 23.33 -7.26 -28.90
N SER A 244 23.25 -7.07 -27.58
CA SER A 244 22.73 -8.08 -26.64
C SER A 244 21.53 -7.62 -25.80
N THR A 245 20.93 -6.48 -26.13
CA THR A 245 19.94 -5.81 -25.25
C THR A 245 18.52 -5.85 -25.78
N GLU A 246 18.31 -6.33 -27.01
CA GLU A 246 16.98 -6.46 -27.63
C GLU A 246 16.20 -5.13 -27.58
N GLY A 247 16.89 -4.00 -27.76
CA GLY A 247 16.30 -2.66 -27.69
C GLY A 247 16.01 -2.15 -26.27
N SER A 248 16.22 -2.93 -25.22
CA SER A 248 16.00 -2.47 -23.84
C SER A 248 17.09 -1.48 -23.40
N LEU A 249 16.70 -0.23 -23.16
CA LEU A 249 17.56 0.81 -22.61
C LEU A 249 18.16 0.41 -21.26
N VAL A 250 17.36 -0.24 -20.40
CA VAL A 250 17.81 -0.69 -19.08
C VAL A 250 18.93 -1.73 -19.21
N LYS A 251 18.72 -2.78 -20.01
CA LYS A 251 19.76 -3.80 -20.28
C LYS A 251 21.01 -3.14 -20.86
N TYR A 252 20.84 -2.19 -21.79
CA TYR A 252 21.95 -1.47 -22.41
C TYR A 252 22.81 -0.75 -21.38
N HIS A 253 22.20 0.02 -20.48
CA HIS A 253 22.94 0.73 -19.43
C HIS A 253 23.63 -0.22 -18.45
N VAL A 254 22.98 -1.32 -18.08
CA VAL A 254 23.57 -2.35 -17.20
C VAL A 254 24.78 -3.01 -17.85
N ARG A 255 24.66 -3.43 -19.11
CA ARG A 255 25.78 -4.03 -19.88
C ARG A 255 26.94 -3.07 -20.07
N LEU A 256 26.61 -1.81 -20.32
CA LEU A 256 27.62 -0.79 -20.50
C LEU A 256 28.39 -0.54 -19.19
N GLN A 257 27.71 -0.55 -18.05
CA GLN A 257 28.37 -0.48 -16.74
C GLN A 257 29.28 -1.69 -16.49
N GLU A 258 28.86 -2.91 -16.84
CA GLU A 258 29.69 -4.12 -16.72
C GLU A 258 31.00 -4.00 -17.52
N ARG A 259 30.96 -3.34 -18.70
CA ARG A 259 32.13 -3.18 -19.59
C ARG A 259 33.01 -1.97 -19.22
N LEU A 260 32.38 -0.87 -18.81
CA LEU A 260 33.04 0.41 -18.52
C LEU A 260 33.32 0.62 -17.03
N PHE A 261 33.40 -0.46 -16.23
CA PHE A 261 33.53 -0.42 -14.76
C PHE A 261 34.71 0.43 -14.26
N HIS A 262 35.72 0.65 -15.10
CA HIS A 262 36.94 1.39 -14.78
C HIS A 262 36.80 2.92 -14.83
N LEU A 263 35.68 3.46 -15.35
CA LEU A 263 35.58 4.90 -15.61
C LEU A 263 34.91 5.74 -14.50
N ASP A 264 34.39 5.15 -13.41
CA ASP A 264 33.66 5.89 -12.35
C ASP A 264 32.50 6.79 -12.88
N ILE A 265 31.94 6.39 -14.02
CA ILE A 265 30.97 7.20 -14.78
C ILE A 265 29.53 7.00 -14.28
N THR A 266 29.19 5.86 -13.65
CA THR A 266 27.82 5.32 -13.80
C THR A 266 27.13 4.78 -12.54
N ASN A 267 27.57 5.09 -11.32
CA ASN A 267 26.98 4.45 -10.12
C ASN A 267 25.54 4.82 -9.78
N ASP A 268 24.97 5.87 -10.38
CA ASP A 268 23.61 6.29 -9.99
C ASP A 268 22.50 5.54 -10.73
N ILE A 269 22.64 5.20 -12.02
CA ILE A 269 21.49 4.82 -12.85
C ILE A 269 21.01 3.37 -12.69
N THR A 270 21.89 2.49 -12.21
CA THR A 270 21.56 1.08 -11.93
C THR A 270 21.35 0.84 -10.44
N LYS A 271 21.48 1.87 -9.60
CA LYS A 271 21.23 1.82 -8.17
C LYS A 271 19.81 1.34 -7.90
N ASN A 272 19.65 0.47 -6.90
CA ASN A 272 18.36 0.07 -6.41
C ASN A 272 17.95 0.95 -5.22
N ASN A 273 16.85 1.69 -5.38
CA ASN A 273 16.27 2.50 -4.31
C ASN A 273 14.97 1.92 -3.73
N LEU A 274 14.57 0.71 -4.12
CA LEU A 274 13.44 0.01 -3.49
C LEU A 274 13.70 -0.21 -1.99
N LYS A 275 12.65 -0.08 -1.18
CA LYS A 275 12.71 -0.07 0.29
C LYS A 275 11.96 -1.22 0.94
N LEU A 276 10.87 -1.73 0.35
CA LEU A 276 10.01 -2.71 1.01
C LEU A 276 10.39 -4.17 0.72
N TYR A 277 10.35 -4.59 -0.53
CA TYR A 277 10.33 -6.03 -0.83
C TYR A 277 11.62 -6.58 -1.43
N ASP A 278 12.19 -5.87 -2.39
CA ASP A 278 13.31 -6.39 -3.18
C ASP A 278 14.47 -5.41 -3.12
N THR A 279 15.02 -5.24 -1.91
CA THR A 279 16.20 -4.41 -1.67
C THR A 279 17.45 -4.98 -2.35
N SER A 280 17.41 -6.26 -2.75
CA SER A 280 18.41 -6.93 -3.58
C SER A 280 18.17 -6.81 -5.08
N ALA A 281 17.09 -6.17 -5.51
CA ALA A 281 16.74 -6.06 -6.92
C ALA A 281 17.88 -5.40 -7.72
N VAL A 282 18.05 -5.86 -8.95
CA VAL A 282 19.02 -5.30 -9.89
C VAL A 282 18.26 -4.85 -11.12
N ALA A 283 18.42 -3.57 -11.48
CA ALA A 283 17.89 -3.03 -12.72
C ALA A 283 18.33 -3.89 -13.91
N GLY A 284 17.44 -4.15 -14.86
CA GLY A 284 17.74 -4.93 -16.06
C GLY A 284 17.84 -6.45 -15.86
N LYS A 285 17.55 -6.98 -14.66
CA LYS A 285 17.58 -8.42 -14.36
C LYS A 285 16.23 -8.94 -13.84
N GLY A 286 15.95 -10.22 -14.11
CA GLY A 286 14.75 -10.91 -13.62
C GLY A 286 13.46 -10.15 -13.97
N LYS A 287 12.59 -9.94 -12.98
CA LYS A 287 11.35 -9.18 -13.16
C LYS A 287 11.53 -7.67 -13.38
N TYR A 288 12.75 -7.15 -13.25
CA TYR A 288 13.09 -5.72 -13.44
C TYR A 288 13.86 -5.47 -14.74
N ILE A 289 13.71 -6.36 -15.72
CA ILE A 289 14.40 -6.32 -17.01
C ILE A 289 14.20 -5.01 -17.80
N HIS A 290 13.09 -4.32 -17.56
CA HIS A 290 12.74 -3.03 -18.16
C HIS A 290 12.57 -1.93 -17.11
N ASN A 291 13.15 -2.10 -15.91
CA ASN A 291 13.03 -1.13 -14.83
C ASN A 291 14.38 -0.53 -14.43
N PHE A 292 14.49 0.79 -14.53
CA PHE A 292 15.44 1.55 -13.71
C PHE A 292 14.88 1.65 -12.29
N LEU A 293 15.75 1.46 -11.29
CA LEU A 293 15.37 1.49 -9.87
C LEU A 293 16.04 2.65 -9.13
N CYS A 294 16.70 3.56 -9.85
CA CYS A 294 17.57 4.60 -9.33
C CYS A 294 16.86 5.88 -8.90
N VAL A 295 15.53 5.91 -8.98
CA VAL A 295 14.75 7.08 -8.60
C VAL A 295 14.93 7.32 -7.11
N GLU A 296 15.30 8.54 -6.75
CA GLU A 296 15.31 9.00 -5.36
C GLU A 296 14.26 10.09 -5.20
N LEU A 297 13.25 9.79 -4.39
CA LEU A 297 12.20 10.75 -4.05
C LEU A 297 12.73 11.74 -3.03
N LYS A 298 12.42 13.00 -3.28
CA LYS A 298 12.70 14.11 -2.39
C LYS A 298 11.48 14.37 -1.51
N GLU A 299 11.67 15.18 -0.47
CA GLU A 299 10.56 15.54 0.41
C GLU A 299 9.47 16.33 -0.34
N GLU A 300 9.84 17.16 -1.33
CA GLU A 300 8.87 17.86 -2.18
C GLU A 300 8.05 16.94 -3.10
N ASP A 301 8.48 15.70 -3.32
CA ASP A 301 7.75 14.72 -4.13
C ASP A 301 6.65 14.02 -3.30
N ILE A 302 6.64 14.18 -1.98
CA ILE A 302 5.63 13.58 -1.09
C ILE A 302 4.35 14.43 -1.14
N PRO A 303 3.20 13.86 -1.56
CA PRO A 303 2.00 14.66 -1.82
C PRO A 303 1.18 15.03 -0.57
N TRP A 304 1.65 14.67 0.62
CA TRP A 304 1.03 14.94 1.92
C TRP A 304 2.00 15.61 2.89
N ASP A 305 1.45 16.29 3.90
CA ASP A 305 2.23 16.87 4.99
C ASP A 305 2.74 15.76 5.91
N THR A 306 4.06 15.64 6.05
CA THR A 306 4.73 14.63 6.89
C THR A 306 4.74 15.00 8.37
N THR A 307 4.31 16.21 8.72
CA THR A 307 4.21 16.68 10.11
C THR A 307 2.81 16.54 10.70
N GLU A 308 1.79 16.40 9.86
CA GLU A 308 0.40 16.16 10.27
C GLU A 308 0.27 14.74 10.84
N THR A 309 -0.38 14.58 12.00
CA THR A 309 -0.55 13.27 12.68
C THR A 309 -1.99 12.78 12.78
N ASP A 310 -2.98 13.63 12.48
CA ASP A 310 -4.41 13.37 12.66
C ASP A 310 -5.19 13.65 11.37
N TRP A 311 -4.83 12.91 10.32
CA TRP A 311 -5.40 13.01 8.98
C TRP A 311 -6.46 11.95 8.67
#